data_AF-A0A0C3C8Q4-F1
#
_entry.id   AF-A0A0C3C8Q4-F1
#
_cell.length_a   1.000
_cell.length_b   1.000
_cell.length_c   1.000
_cell.angle_alpha   90.00
_cell.angle_beta   90.00
_cell.angle_gamma   90.00
#
_symmetry.space_group_name_H-M   'P 1'
#
loop_
_entity.id
_entity.type
_entity.pdbx_description
1 polymer ?
#
loop_
_entity_poly.entity_id
_entity_poly.type
_entity_poly.pdbx_seq_one_letter_code
_entity_poly.pdbx_strand_id
1 'polypeptide(L)' 'NTSIQPGKTCVSFTQYCAGGLFCWVEYSYCTFKTCAVKNPKLKARLYERGQSRWKEALGCFSKVRMLHEDRICAFKL' A
#
# COMPACT_ATOMS: atom_id res chain seq x y z
N ASN A 1 -3.78 -21.87 -1.81
CA ASN A 1 -5.02 -21.77 -2.60
C ASN A 1 -5.68 -23.14 -2.54
N THR A 2 -6.86 -23.24 -1.94
CA THR A 2 -7.51 -24.53 -1.60
C THR A 2 -8.83 -24.62 -2.35
N SER A 3 -9.23 -25.82 -2.76
CA SER A 3 -10.47 -26.03 -3.51
C SER A 3 -11.68 -25.54 -2.72
N ILE A 4 -12.57 -24.80 -3.40
CA ILE A 4 -13.81 -24.28 -2.82
C ILE A 4 -14.77 -25.47 -2.60
N GLN A 5 -15.28 -25.61 -1.37
CA GLN A 5 -16.24 -26.67 -1.04
C GLN A 5 -17.61 -26.43 -1.69
N PRO A 6 -18.41 -27.49 -1.93
CA PRO A 6 -19.77 -27.36 -2.45
C PRO A 6 -20.62 -26.37 -1.64
N GLY A 7 -21.30 -25.44 -2.33
CA GLY A 7 -22.15 -24.42 -1.72
C GLY A 7 -21.40 -23.26 -1.04
N LYS A 8 -20.07 -23.19 -1.16
CA LYS A 8 -19.28 -22.06 -0.65
C LYS A 8 -18.85 -21.14 -1.79
N THR A 9 -18.67 -19.87 -1.46
CA THR A 9 -18.09 -18.86 -2.35
C THR A 9 -16.81 -18.35 -1.73
N CYS A 10 -15.70 -18.42 -2.49
CA CYS A 10 -14.46 -17.77 -2.12
C CYS A 10 -14.35 -16.44 -2.84
N VAL A 11 -13.99 -15.40 -2.10
CA VAL A 11 -13.77 -14.05 -2.63
C VAL A 11 -12.34 -13.68 -2.29
N SER A 12 -11.54 -13.36 -3.31
CA SER A 12 -10.18 -12.88 -3.16
C SER A 12 -10.09 -11.44 -3.67
N PHE A 13 -9.47 -10.57 -2.90
CA PHE A 13 -9.13 -9.21 -3.31
C PHE A 13 -7.64 -9.01 -3.13
N THR A 14 -6.99 -8.49 -4.17
CA THR A 14 -5.58 -8.12 -4.10
C THR A 14 -5.49 -6.61 -4.14
N GLN A 15 -5.07 -6.00 -3.03
CA GLN A 15 -4.66 -4.60 -3.04
C GLN A 15 -3.23 -4.53 -3.58
N TYR A 16 -3.08 -4.12 -4.84
CA TYR A 16 -1.79 -3.81 -5.43
C TYR A 16 -1.51 -2.32 -5.33
N CYS A 17 -0.42 -1.96 -4.66
CA CYS A 17 0.13 -0.61 -4.69
C CYS A 17 1.50 -0.67 -5.35
N ALA A 18 1.71 0.12 -6.40
CA ALA A 18 3.00 0.24 -7.08
C ALA A 18 3.99 1.09 -6.26
N GLY A 19 4.23 0.71 -5.00
CA GLY A 19 5.07 1.47 -4.06
C GLY A 19 6.45 1.80 -4.62
N GLY A 20 7.05 0.87 -5.37
CA GLY A 20 8.34 1.10 -6.04
C GLY A 20 8.30 2.24 -7.07
N LEU A 21 7.22 2.40 -7.83
CA LEU A 21 7.07 3.48 -8.81
C LEU A 21 6.90 4.83 -8.12
N PHE A 22 6.09 4.89 -7.06
CA PHE A 22 5.94 6.13 -6.28
C PHE A 22 7.26 6.55 -5.65
N CYS A 23 7.99 5.61 -5.06
CA CYS A 23 9.34 5.85 -4.54
C CYS A 23 10.30 6.33 -5.65
N TRP A 24 10.26 5.74 -6.84
CA TRP A 24 11.11 6.15 -7.96
C TRP A 24 10.88 7.61 -8.37
N VAL A 25 9.61 8.02 -8.49
CA VAL A 25 9.25 9.41 -8.79
C VAL A 25 9.64 10.35 -7.65
N GLU A 26 9.37 9.98 -6.39
CA GLU A 26 9.75 10.79 -5.23
C GLU A 26 11.28 10.96 -5.10
N TYR A 27 12.05 9.98 -5.54
CA TYR A 27 13.51 10.04 -5.57
C TYR A 27 14.07 10.72 -6.82
N SER A 28 13.22 11.41 -7.60
CA SER A 28 13.61 12.07 -8.86
C SER A 28 14.20 11.09 -9.88
N TYR A 29 13.53 9.95 -10.08
CA TYR A 29 13.87 8.91 -11.04
C TYR A 29 15.25 8.30 -10.81
N CYS A 30 15.59 8.06 -9.53
CA CYS A 30 16.79 7.33 -9.16
C CYS A 30 16.59 6.48 -7.91
N THR A 31 17.58 5.65 -7.58
CA THR A 31 17.53 4.86 -6.35
C THR A 31 17.64 5.75 -5.12
N PHE A 32 17.13 5.30 -3.97
CA PHE A 32 17.29 6.04 -2.72
C PHE A 32 18.76 6.32 -2.38
N LYS A 33 19.67 5.38 -2.64
CA LYS A 33 21.12 5.57 -2.43
C LYS A 33 21.64 6.73 -3.28
N THR A 34 21.29 6.75 -4.56
CA THR A 34 21.68 7.83 -5.49
C THR A 34 21.07 9.17 -5.06
N CYS A 35 19.79 9.19 -4.70
CA CYS A 35 19.09 10.38 -4.22
C CYS A 35 19.73 10.93 -2.93
N ALA A 36 20.08 10.06 -1.99
CA ALA A 36 20.69 10.43 -0.71
C ALA A 36 22.04 11.14 -0.86
N VAL A 37 22.82 10.75 -1.87
CA VAL A 37 24.10 11.39 -2.19
C VAL A 37 23.89 12.70 -2.97
N LYS A 38 23.03 12.69 -3.99
CA LYS A 38 22.81 13.85 -4.88
C LYS A 38 22.02 14.97 -4.23
N ASN A 39 21.10 14.65 -3.32
CA ASN A 39 20.21 15.63 -2.69
C ASN A 39 19.94 15.29 -1.21
N PRO A 40 20.86 15.68 -0.31
CA PRO A 40 20.71 15.47 1.13
C PRO A 40 19.46 16.14 1.73
N LYS A 41 19.02 17.27 1.16
CA LYS A 41 17.79 17.97 1.61
C LYS A 41 16.54 17.14 1.32
N LEU A 42 16.45 16.55 0.13
CA LEU A 42 15.37 15.63 -0.21
C LEU A 42 15.37 14.39 0.68
N LYS A 43 16.54 13.83 0.98
CA LYS A 43 16.66 12.72 1.95
C LYS A 43 16.09 13.08 3.31
N ALA A 44 16.45 14.23 3.87
CA ALA A 44 15.95 14.68 5.18
C ALA A 44 14.42 14.78 5.18
N ARG A 45 13.85 15.44 4.16
CA ARG A 45 12.39 15.56 3.98
C ARG A 45 11.70 14.19 3.89
N LEU A 46 12.25 13.26 3.12
CA LEU A 46 11.69 11.91 2.96
C LEU A 46 11.73 11.13 4.27
N TYR A 47 12.78 11.31 5.07
CA TYR A 47 12.93 10.65 6.36
C TYR A 47 11.91 11.15 7.38
N GLU A 48 11.73 12.48 7.49
CA GLU A 48 10.72 13.10 8.35
C GLU A 48 9.30 12.65 7.97
N ARG A 49 8.99 12.63 6.67
CA ARG A 49 7.68 12.20 6.15
C ARG A 49 7.45 10.69 6.26
N GLY A 50 8.50 9.88 6.37
CA GLY A 50 8.40 8.42 6.40
C GLY A 50 7.56 7.90 7.56
N GLN A 51 7.65 8.54 8.72
CA GLN A 51 6.93 8.13 9.94
C GLN A 51 5.42 8.35 9.83
N SER A 52 4.97 9.48 9.30
CA SER A 52 3.54 9.75 9.09
C SER A 52 2.98 8.89 7.96
N ARG A 53 3.73 8.73 6.85
CA ARG A 53 3.31 7.88 5.73
C ARG A 53 3.10 6.43 6.11
N TRP A 54 3.93 5.87 6.99
CA TRP A 54 3.74 4.50 7.46
C TRP A 54 2.42 4.33 8.21
N LYS A 55 2.08 5.28 9.08
CA LYS A 55 0.80 5.28 9.82
C LYS A 55 -0.39 5.44 8.88
N GLU A 56 -0.31 6.34 7.90
CA GLU A 56 -1.35 6.53 6.88
C GLU A 56 -1.56 5.26 6.05
N ALA A 57 -0.47 4.67 5.55
CA ALA A 57 -0.53 3.44 4.75
C ALA A 57 -1.11 2.26 5.54
N LEU A 58 -0.75 2.13 6.83
CA LEU A 58 -1.36 1.14 7.72
C LEU A 58 -2.87 1.36 7.90
N GLY A 59 -3.33 2.61 7.83
CA GLY A 59 -4.74 2.97 7.90
C GLY A 59 -5.55 2.53 6.67
N CYS A 60 -4.91 2.32 5.51
CA CYS A 60 -5.58 1.90 4.27
C CYS A 60 -5.92 0.41 4.22
N PHE A 61 -5.36 -0.42 5.11
CA PHE A 61 -5.71 -1.83 5.17
C PHE A 61 -7.10 -2.04 5.80
N SER A 62 -7.88 -2.92 5.18
CA SER A 62 -9.14 -3.41 5.75
C SER A 62 -8.92 -3.99 7.14
N LYS A 63 -9.76 -3.57 8.09
CA LYS A 63 -9.78 -4.12 9.44
C LYS A 63 -10.78 -5.26 9.49
N VAL A 64 -10.54 -6.29 10.30
CA VAL A 64 -11.46 -7.45 10.44
C VAL A 64 -12.91 -7.02 10.68
N ARG A 65 -13.11 -6.00 11.52
CA ARG A 65 -14.45 -5.46 11.81
C ARG A 65 -15.14 -4.76 10.63
N MET A 66 -14.37 -4.27 9.66
CA MET A 66 -14.86 -3.56 8.46
C MET A 66 -15.07 -4.52 7.28
N LEU A 67 -14.65 -5.78 7.41
CA LEU A 67 -14.67 -6.76 6.33
C LEU A 67 -16.07 -6.99 5.72
N HIS A 68 -17.13 -6.87 6.54
CA HIS A 68 -18.50 -6.99 6.04
C HIS A 68 -18.90 -5.82 5.13
N GLU A 69 -18.60 -4.59 5.57
CA GLU A 69 -18.86 -3.36 4.82
C GLU A 69 -18.03 -3.32 3.53
N ASP A 70 -16.75 -3.69 3.61
CA ASP A 70 -15.85 -3.78 2.46
C ASP A 70 -16.39 -4.76 1.39
N ARG A 71 -16.97 -5.90 1.83
CA ARG A 71 -17.61 -6.86 0.91
C ARG A 71 -18.86 -6.29 0.25
N ILE A 72 -19.71 -5.59 0.98
CA ILE A 72 -20.90 -4.96 0.40
C ILE A 72 -20.49 -3.92 -0.65
N CYS A 73 -19.55 -3.04 -0.29
CA CYS A 73 -19.08 -1.97 -1.17
C CYS A 73 -18.44 -2.50 -2.46
N ALA A 74 -17.54 -3.48 -2.35
CA ALA A 74 -16.81 -4.01 -3.50
C ALA A 74 -17.71 -4.76 -4.50
N PHE A 75 -18.74 -5.47 -4.02
CA PHE A 75 -19.56 -6.35 -4.84
C PHE A 75 -20.95 -5.81 -5.17
N LYS A 76 -21.33 -4.64 -4.63
CA LYS A 76 -22.67 -4.04 -4.78
C LYS A 76 -23.79 -5.03 -4.45
N LEU A 77 -23.56 -5.85 -3.41
CA LEU A 77 -24.54 -6.77 -2.83
C LEU A 77 -25.43 -6.04 -1.84
#